data_AF-A0A5P9HC82-F1
#
_entry.id   AF-A0A5P9HC82-F1
#
_cell.length_a   1.000
_cell.length_b   1.000
_cell.length_c   1.000
_cell.angle_alpha   90.00
_cell.angle_beta   90.00
_cell.angle_gamma   90.00
#
_symmetry.space_group_name_H-M   'P 1'
#
loop_
_entity.id
_entity.type
_entity.pdbx_description
1 polymer ?
#
loop_
_entity_poly.entity_id
_entity_poly.type
_entity_poly.pdbx_seq_one_letter_code
_entity_poly.pdbx_strand_id
1 'polypeptide(L)' 'MSDSELAPGKVLIEVISGPEGPCLSIGDESTGHRLAGPKPWGGGSVTHQFQVDVEELIREAHPFREARGEK' A
#
# COMPACT_ATOMS: atom_id res chain seq x y z
N MET A 1 -23.89 -5.28 -2.43
CA MET A 1 -22.60 -5.58 -1.79
C MET A 1 -22.36 -4.42 -0.84
N SER A 2 -22.21 -4.67 0.44
CA SER A 2 -22.10 -3.61 1.46
C SER A 2 -20.79 -2.87 1.26
N ASP A 3 -20.87 -1.54 1.10
CA ASP A 3 -19.73 -0.63 1.22
C ASP A 3 -19.08 -0.90 2.59
N SER A 4 -17.97 -1.63 2.59
CA SER A 4 -17.18 -1.82 3.80
C SER A 4 -16.24 -0.65 3.90
N GLU A 5 -16.78 0.53 4.24
CA GLU A 5 -15.96 1.73 4.46
C GLU A 5 -14.77 1.39 5.37
N LEU A 6 -13.56 1.73 4.92
CA LEU A 6 -12.34 1.59 5.71
C LEU A 6 -12.54 2.26 7.07
N ALA A 7 -12.23 1.54 8.14
CA ALA A 7 -12.33 2.11 9.47
C ALA A 7 -11.43 3.36 9.58
N PRO A 8 -11.84 4.39 10.33
CA PRO A 8 -11.02 5.59 10.52
C PRO A 8 -9.61 5.25 10.98
N GLY A 9 -8.61 5.89 10.38
CA GLY A 9 -7.19 5.63 10.69
C GLY A 9 -6.64 4.35 10.06
N LYS A 10 -7.41 3.66 9.21
CA LYS A 10 -6.91 2.52 8.41
C LYS A 10 -6.65 2.92 6.97
N VAL A 11 -5.66 2.25 6.38
CA VAL A 11 -5.36 2.28 4.95
C VAL A 11 -5.32 0.87 4.42
N LEU A 12 -5.59 0.74 3.13
CA LEU A 12 -5.48 -0.49 2.38
C LEU A 12 -4.06 -0.64 1.84
N ILE A 13 -3.43 -1.78 2.10
CA ILE A 13 -2.21 -2.19 1.38
C ILE A 13 -2.58 -3.31 0.41
N GLU A 14 -2.17 -3.14 -0.84
CA GLU A 14 -2.47 -4.07 -1.91
C GLU A 14 -1.20 -4.54 -2.61
N VAL A 15 -1.08 -5.86 -2.77
CA VAL A 15 -0.08 -6.49 -3.61
C VAL A 15 -0.73 -6.85 -4.93
N ILE A 16 -0.32 -6.17 -5.99
CA ILE A 16 -0.91 -6.31 -7.32
C ILE A 16 0.05 -7.08 -8.21
N SER A 17 -0.45 -8.12 -8.88
CA SER A 17 0.30 -8.84 -9.91
C SER A 17 -0.14 -8.34 -11.29
N GLY A 18 0.77 -7.71 -12.01
CA GLY A 18 0.57 -7.24 -13.38
C GLY A 18 1.58 -7.85 -14.37
N PRO A 19 1.35 -7.71 -15.69
CA PRO A 19 2.26 -8.17 -16.74
C PRO A 19 3.69 -7.61 -16.60
N GLU A 20 3.83 -6.41 -16.05
CA GLU A 20 5.11 -5.75 -15.82
C GLU A 20 5.84 -6.25 -14.57
N GLY A 21 5.15 -7.00 -13.70
CA GLY A 21 5.66 -7.52 -12.43
C GLY A 21 4.80 -7.12 -11.22
N PRO A 22 5.16 -7.61 -10.02
CA PRO A 22 4.45 -7.32 -8.79
C PRO A 22 4.69 -5.87 -8.33
N CYS A 23 3.64 -5.20 -7.86
CA CYS A 23 3.75 -3.86 -7.27
C CYS A 23 2.95 -3.74 -5.97
N LEU A 24 3.34 -2.75 -5.17
CA LEU A 24 2.73 -2.46 -3.88
C LEU A 24 2.03 -1.10 -3.95
N SER A 25 0.76 -1.06 -3.56
CA SER A 25 -0.04 0.16 -3.45
C SER A 25 -0.48 0.39 -2.00
N ILE A 26 -0.59 1.65 -1.62
CA ILE A 26 -1.21 2.10 -0.37
C ILE A 26 -2.33 3.10 -0.69
N GLY A 27 -3.48 2.98 -0.04
CA GLY A 27 -4.58 3.89 -0.30
C GLY A 27 -5.85 3.51 0.44
N ASP A 28 -6.97 3.80 -0.19
CA ASP A 28 -8.31 3.40 0.22
C ASP A 28 -9.04 2.71 -0.94
N GLU A 29 -10.36 2.50 -0.82
CA GLU A 29 -11.16 1.86 -1.89
C GLU A 29 -11.37 2.75 -3.13
N SER A 30 -11.06 4.04 -3.04
CA SER A 30 -11.30 5.06 -4.07
C SER A 30 -10.02 5.67 -4.65
N THR A 31 -8.94 5.68 -3.89
CA THR A 31 -7.66 6.30 -4.22
C THR A 31 -6.49 5.42 -3.81
N GLY A 32 -5.40 5.46 -4.57
CA GLY A 32 -4.23 4.63 -4.29
C GLY A 32 -2.94 5.21 -4.84
N HIS A 33 -1.86 5.02 -4.09
CA HIS A 33 -0.52 5.44 -4.43
C HIS A 33 0.40 4.24 -4.48
N ARG A 34 1.11 4.09 -5.61
CA ARG A 34 2.14 3.06 -5.75
C ARG A 34 3.33 3.39 -4.86
N LEU A 35 3.67 2.49 -3.95
CA LEU A 35 4.84 2.58 -3.09
C LEU A 35 6.08 1.90 -3.67
N ALA A 36 5.90 0.76 -4.35
CA ALA A 36 7.00 -0.03 -4.88
C ALA A 36 6.61 -0.80 -6.15
N GLY A 37 7.63 -1.18 -6.93
CA GLY A 37 7.46 -1.95 -8.17
C GLY A 37 7.03 -1.13 -9.39
N PRO A 38 6.85 -1.79 -10.54
CA PRO A 38 6.45 -1.16 -11.80
C PRO A 38 4.99 -0.69 -11.74
N LYS A 39 4.62 0.24 -12.64
CA LYS A 39 3.21 0.60 -12.82
C LYS A 39 2.52 -0.53 -13.59
N PRO A 40 1.34 -1.01 -13.16
CA PRO A 40 0.60 -2.06 -13.86
C PRO A 40 -0.15 -1.48 -15.07
N TRP A 41 0.58 -1.08 -16.11
CA TRP A 41 -0.01 -0.41 -17.28
C TRP A 41 -0.91 -1.35 -18.10
N GLY A 42 -0.56 -2.63 -18.19
CA GLY A 42 -1.36 -3.68 -18.82
C GLY A 42 -2.51 -4.21 -17.95
N GLY A 43 -2.84 -3.51 -16.86
CA GLY A 43 -3.73 -4.01 -15.83
C GLY A 43 -3.02 -4.89 -14.81
N GLY A 44 -3.75 -5.31 -13.79
CA GLY A 44 -3.24 -6.19 -12.75
C GLY A 44 -4.36 -6.60 -11.82
N SER A 45 -4.19 -7.72 -11.14
CA SER A 45 -5.13 -8.18 -10.13
C SER A 45 -4.51 -8.05 -8.74
N VAL A 46 -5.34 -7.62 -7.79
CA VAL A 46 -4.98 -7.65 -6.37
C VAL A 46 -4.88 -9.12 -5.96
N THR A 47 -3.70 -9.52 -5.52
CA THR A 47 -3.43 -10.90 -5.06
C THR A 47 -3.53 -11.00 -3.55
N HIS A 48 -3.18 -9.92 -2.84
CA HIS A 48 -3.27 -9.81 -1.40
C HIS A 48 -3.72 -8.41 -1.05
N GLN A 49 -4.57 -8.30 -0.04
CA GLN A 49 -5.10 -7.06 0.47
C GLN A 49 -5.28 -7.18 1.97
N PHE A 50 -4.90 -6.14 2.71
CA PHE A 50 -5.11 -6.07 4.14
C PHE A 50 -5.21 -4.61 4.59
N GLN A 51 -6.02 -4.39 5.62
CA GLN A 51 -6.12 -3.08 6.27
C GLN A 51 -4.99 -2.93 7.28
N VAL A 52 -4.38 -1.75 7.29
CA VAL A 52 -3.25 -1.41 8.17
C VAL A 52 -3.58 -0.16 8.95
N ASP A 53 -3.21 -0.15 10.23
CA ASP A 53 -3.28 1.04 11.05
C ASP A 53 -2.22 2.06 10.64
N VAL A 54 -2.64 3.29 10.36
CA VAL A 54 -1.73 4.35 9.89
C VAL A 54 -0.73 4.75 10.97
N GLU A 55 -1.16 4.83 12.23
CA GLU A 55 -0.26 5.24 13.33
C GLU A 55 0.78 4.16 13.60
N GLU A 56 0.36 2.90 13.62
CA GLU A 56 1.29 1.77 13.76
C GLU A 56 2.27 1.70 12.59
N LEU A 57 1.79 1.84 11.35
CA LEU A 57 2.65 1.85 10.16
C LEU A 57 3.71 2.95 10.24
N ILE A 58 3.33 4.18 10.60
CA ILE A 58 4.26 5.30 10.74
C ILE A 58 5.27 5.01 11.86
N ARG A 59 4.81 4.50 13.02
CA ARG A 59 5.67 4.16 14.16
C ARG A 59 6.71 3.12 13.78
N GLU A 60 6.30 2.02 13.14
CA GLU A 60 7.21 0.94 12.75
C GLU A 60 8.12 1.33 11.57
N ALA A 61 7.67 2.22 10.68
CA ALA A 61 8.49 2.74 9.58
C ALA A 61 9.53 3.78 10.03
N HIS A 62 9.32 4.44 11.16
CA HIS A 62 10.16 5.54 11.64
C HIS A 62 11.66 5.21 11.73
N PRO A 63 12.09 4.06 12.32
CA PRO A 63 13.51 3.71 12.42
C PRO A 63 14.20 3.56 11.05
N PHE A 64 13.46 3.14 10.02
CA PHE A 64 13.99 2.95 8.67
C PHE A 64 14.17 4.27 7.91
N ARG A 65 13.50 5.35 8.35
CA ARG A 65 13.74 6.71 7.86
C ARG A 65 15.05 7.26 8.39
N GLU A 66 15.37 7.02 9.66
CA GLU A 66 16.59 7.52 10.30
C GLU A 66 17.84 6.74 9.87
N ALA A 67 17.69 5.46 9.53
CA ALA A 67 18.75 4.66 8.92
C ALA A 67 19.20 5.17 7.53
N ARG A 68 18.39 6.04 6.89
CA ARG A 68 18.75 6.75 5.64
C ARG A 68 19.43 8.11 5.89
N GLY A 69 19.72 8.45 7.14
CA GLY A 69 20.59 9.57 7.49
C GLY A 69 22.02 9.31 7.00
N GLU A 70 22.30 9.84 5.82
CA GLU A 70 23.63 9.96 5.22
C GLU A 70 24.66 10.53 6.21
N LYS A 71 25.87 9.98 6.19
CA LYS A 71 27.07 10.72 6.57
C LYS A 71 27.33 11.84 5.56
#